data_AF-A0A2T7PWC5-F1
#
_entry.id   AF-A0A2T7PWC5-F1
#
_cell.length_a   1.000
_cell.length_b   1.000
_cell.length_c   1.000
_cell.angle_alpha   90.00
_cell.angle_beta   90.00
_cell.angle_gamma   90.00
#
_symmetry.space_group_name_H-M   'P 1'
#
loop_
_entity.id
_entity.type
_entity.pdbx_description
1 polymer ?
#
loop_
_entity_poly.entity_id
_entity_poly.type
_entity_poly.pdbx_seq_one_letter_code
_entity_poly.pdbx_strand_id
1 'polypeptide(L)'
;MEDLLQHFSDPNIMDIKMGKRTFLELEVKNPVLRKDLYEKMVTIDPNAPTEEERQQEAITKLRYMQFREQESSTADLGFRIEAIRMSGEPPNTNLKKTKTRDQVAQVVMKFFKGRREKLASLLTRLKEIREKFENSKFFKDHEIIGSSLLIMYDHDKTSAWMIDFAKTIPVDNGLKLDHRSPWRIGNHEDGYLGGLDNLIMIVQGVVDGKQPVILEDIPKEES
;
A
#
# COMPACT_ATOMS: atom_id res chain seq x y z
N MET A 1 -12.62 -2.86 -19.08
CA MET A 1 -11.91 -3.34 -17.87
C MET A 1 -12.15 -4.83 -17.80
N GLU A 2 -11.11 -5.64 -17.68
CA GLU A 2 -11.26 -7.10 -17.51
C GLU A 2 -11.68 -7.40 -16.06
N ASP A 3 -12.60 -8.35 -15.86
CA ASP A 3 -12.89 -8.88 -14.54
C ASP A 3 -11.79 -9.85 -14.13
N LEU A 4 -10.92 -9.44 -13.21
CA LEU A 4 -9.83 -10.29 -12.73
C LEU A 4 -10.33 -11.47 -11.87
N LEU A 5 -11.53 -11.37 -11.30
CA LEU A 5 -12.12 -12.41 -10.45
C LEU A 5 -12.66 -13.59 -11.25
N GLN A 6 -13.04 -13.39 -12.52
CA GLN A 6 -13.61 -14.44 -13.38
C GLN A 6 -12.69 -15.65 -13.53
N HIS A 7 -11.39 -15.44 -13.31
CA HIS A 7 -10.40 -16.51 -13.40
C HIS A 7 -10.41 -17.36 -12.13
N PHE A 8 -10.79 -16.84 -10.96
CA PHE A 8 -10.63 -17.53 -9.69
C PHE A 8 -11.93 -18.16 -9.17
N SER A 9 -11.77 -19.23 -8.40
CA SER A 9 -12.88 -19.86 -7.67
C SER A 9 -12.86 -19.43 -6.20
N ASP A 10 -13.79 -18.54 -5.82
CA ASP A 10 -13.87 -17.92 -4.49
C ASP A 10 -12.51 -17.46 -3.92
N PRO A 11 -11.88 -16.45 -4.55
CA PRO A 11 -10.53 -16.05 -4.19
C PRO A 11 -10.46 -15.37 -2.81
N ASN A 12 -9.33 -15.59 -2.15
CA ASN A 12 -8.83 -14.70 -1.12
C ASN A 12 -8.12 -13.52 -1.80
N ILE A 13 -8.39 -12.30 -1.34
CA ILE A 13 -7.97 -11.07 -1.99
C ILE A 13 -7.23 -10.19 -0.99
N MET A 14 -6.12 -9.59 -1.41
CA MET A 14 -5.42 -8.55 -0.67
C MET A 14 -5.13 -7.37 -1.60
N ASP A 15 -5.54 -6.18 -1.18
CA ASP A 15 -5.27 -4.91 -1.86
C ASP A 15 -4.11 -4.21 -1.16
N ILE A 16 -3.02 -3.98 -1.90
CA ILE A 16 -1.84 -3.28 -1.43
C ILE A 16 -1.69 -1.97 -2.21
N LYS A 17 -1.87 -0.84 -1.54
CA LYS A 17 -1.55 0.47 -2.12
C LYS A 17 -0.06 0.66 -2.22
N MET A 18 0.42 1.09 -3.38
CA MET A 18 1.83 1.21 -3.69
C MET A 18 2.31 2.68 -3.71
N GLY A 19 3.61 2.86 -3.51
CA GLY A 19 4.29 4.15 -3.48
C GLY A 19 4.51 4.67 -2.04
N LYS A 20 5.57 5.47 -1.85
CA LYS A 20 5.82 6.24 -0.62
C LYS A 20 4.97 7.51 -0.54
N ARG A 21 4.48 7.98 -1.68
CA ARG A 21 3.62 9.15 -1.81
C ARG A 21 2.26 8.74 -2.37
N THR A 22 1.19 9.24 -1.76
CA THR A 22 -0.20 8.91 -2.14
C THR A 22 -1.00 10.09 -2.68
N PHE A 23 -0.30 11.19 -2.96
CA PHE A 23 -0.85 12.44 -3.47
C PHE A 23 -0.06 12.93 -4.68
N LEU A 24 -0.76 13.55 -5.64
CA LEU A 24 -0.13 14.19 -6.77
C LEU A 24 0.58 15.46 -6.32
N GLU A 25 1.64 15.86 -7.02
CA GLU A 25 2.36 17.09 -6.69
C GLU A 25 1.46 18.34 -6.79
N LEU A 26 0.50 18.34 -7.71
CA LEU A 26 -0.52 19.40 -7.84
C LEU A 26 -1.45 19.50 -6.62
N GLU A 27 -1.63 18.42 -5.85
CA GLU A 27 -2.44 18.42 -4.63
C GLU A 27 -1.72 19.09 -3.44
N VAL A 28 -0.39 19.32 -3.53
CA VAL A 28 0.43 19.85 -2.42
C VAL A 28 0.01 21.27 -2.02
N LYS A 29 -0.50 22.08 -2.97
CA LYS A 29 -0.86 23.48 -2.73
C LYS A 29 -2.34 23.71 -2.44
N ASN A 30 -3.15 22.68 -2.31
CA ASN A 30 -4.60 22.83 -2.12
C ASN A 30 -4.94 23.18 -0.65
N PRO A 31 -5.43 24.40 -0.34
CA PRO A 31 -5.69 24.83 1.03
C PRO A 31 -7.08 24.41 1.53
N VAL A 32 -7.90 23.72 0.72
CA VAL A 32 -9.28 23.38 1.08
C VAL A 32 -9.33 22.46 2.29
N LEU A 33 -9.98 22.94 3.35
CA LEU A 33 -10.22 22.22 4.59
C LEU A 33 -11.40 21.25 4.48
N ARG A 34 -11.29 20.11 5.17
CA ARG A 34 -12.22 18.98 5.10
C ARG A 34 -12.50 18.43 6.49
N LYS A 35 -13.75 18.59 6.95
CA LYS A 35 -14.23 18.05 8.25
C LYS A 35 -14.23 16.53 8.29
N ASP A 36 -14.69 15.90 7.20
CA ASP A 36 -14.74 14.43 7.09
C ASP A 36 -13.37 13.76 7.17
N LEU A 37 -12.29 14.44 6.73
CA LEU A 37 -10.93 13.93 6.85
C LEU A 37 -10.39 14.11 8.28
N TYR A 38 -10.75 15.19 8.96
CA TYR A 38 -10.41 15.41 10.36
C TYR A 38 -11.06 14.34 11.25
N GLU A 39 -12.37 14.09 11.09
CA GLU A 39 -13.09 13.04 11.82
C GLU A 39 -12.44 11.66 11.63
N LYS A 40 -12.05 11.34 10.40
CA LYS A 40 -11.31 10.09 10.09
C LYS A 40 -9.93 10.05 10.74
N MET A 41 -9.22 11.17 10.82
CA MET A 41 -7.91 11.26 11.50
C MET A 41 -8.08 10.99 12.99
N VAL A 42 -9.01 11.70 13.65
CA VAL A 42 -9.32 11.53 15.08
C VAL A 42 -9.74 10.11 15.41
N THR A 43 -10.53 9.47 14.54
CA THR A 43 -10.93 8.06 14.71
C THR A 43 -9.74 7.09 14.69
N ILE A 44 -8.64 7.45 14.00
CA ILE A 44 -7.43 6.61 13.92
C ILE A 44 -6.48 6.91 15.08
N ASP A 45 -6.26 8.19 15.34
CA ASP A 45 -5.46 8.70 16.44
C ASP A 45 -6.02 10.06 16.90
N PRO A 46 -6.69 10.10 18.06
CA PRO A 46 -7.23 11.34 18.63
C PRO A 46 -6.15 12.40 18.95
N ASN A 47 -4.89 11.99 19.08
CA ASN A 47 -3.79 12.88 19.42
C ASN A 47 -3.08 13.46 18.19
N ALA A 48 -3.35 12.94 16.99
CA ALA A 48 -2.69 13.37 15.76
C ALA A 48 -2.96 14.81 15.32
N PRO A 49 -4.17 15.40 15.50
CA PRO A 49 -4.42 16.77 15.07
C PRO A 49 -3.74 17.81 15.96
N THR A 50 -3.23 18.89 15.36
CA THR A 50 -2.69 20.05 16.10
C THR A 50 -3.81 20.83 16.81
N GLU A 51 -3.45 21.73 17.71
CA GLU A 51 -4.41 22.56 18.43
C GLU A 51 -5.28 23.40 17.46
N GLU A 52 -4.67 23.96 16.41
CA GLU A 52 -5.40 24.71 15.38
C GLU A 52 -6.35 23.82 14.58
N GLU A 53 -5.92 22.59 14.23
CA GLU A 53 -6.75 21.61 13.52
C GLU A 53 -7.95 21.18 14.38
N ARG A 54 -7.76 21.07 15.71
CA ARG A 54 -8.83 20.78 16.68
C ARG A 54 -9.84 21.91 16.79
N GLN A 55 -9.37 23.15 16.86
CA GLN A 55 -10.25 24.33 16.90
C GLN A 55 -11.09 24.48 15.62
N GLN A 56 -10.52 24.13 14.47
CA GLN A 56 -11.21 24.21 13.18
C GLN A 56 -12.07 22.98 12.85
N GLU A 57 -11.83 21.86 13.53
CA GLU A 57 -12.40 20.54 13.25
C GLU A 57 -12.28 20.14 11.77
N ALA A 58 -11.18 20.55 11.13
CA ALA A 58 -10.96 20.35 9.71
C ALA A 58 -9.46 20.33 9.39
N ILE A 59 -9.07 19.53 8.39
CA ILE A 59 -7.70 19.44 7.89
C ILE A 59 -7.67 19.48 6.37
N THR A 60 -6.53 19.79 5.78
CA THR A 60 -6.37 19.68 4.32
C THR A 60 -6.28 18.21 3.89
N LYS A 61 -6.58 17.94 2.62
CA LYS A 61 -6.40 16.61 2.05
C LYS A 61 -4.95 16.14 2.12
N LEU A 62 -3.99 17.02 1.83
CA LEU A 62 -2.56 16.72 1.92
C LEU A 62 -2.18 16.25 3.33
N ARG A 63 -2.59 17.02 4.34
CA ARG A 63 -2.34 16.72 5.75
C ARG A 63 -2.86 15.33 6.15
N TYR A 64 -4.07 14.99 5.72
CA TYR A 64 -4.64 13.66 5.96
C TYR A 64 -3.85 12.54 5.26
N MET A 65 -3.43 12.76 4.01
CA MET A 65 -2.64 11.77 3.26
C MET A 65 -1.29 11.54 3.93
N GLN A 66 -0.59 12.60 4.33
CA GLN A 66 0.68 12.51 5.06
C GLN A 66 0.51 11.80 6.41
N PHE A 67 -0.56 12.08 7.14
CA PHE A 67 -0.88 11.34 8.37
C PHE A 67 -1.06 9.84 8.12
N ARG A 68 -1.86 9.48 7.10
CA ARG A 68 -2.05 8.07 6.73
C ARG A 68 -0.75 7.40 6.27
N GLU A 69 0.13 8.14 5.62
CA GLU A 69 1.45 7.65 5.22
C GLU A 69 2.32 7.33 6.43
N GLN A 70 2.24 8.14 7.49
CA GLN A 70 2.99 7.97 8.74
C GLN A 70 2.41 6.91 9.68
N GLU A 71 1.09 6.73 9.71
CA GLU A 71 0.44 5.71 10.55
C GLU A 71 0.53 4.28 9.98
N SER A 72 0.90 4.17 8.71
CA SER A 72 1.01 2.90 8.00
C SER A 72 2.43 2.62 7.53
N SER A 73 2.63 1.51 6.85
CA SER A 73 3.93 1.16 6.26
C SER A 73 4.29 2.02 5.04
N THR A 74 3.44 2.95 4.59
CA THR A 74 3.69 3.72 3.36
C THR A 74 4.96 4.55 3.45
N ALA A 75 5.15 5.36 4.50
CA ALA A 75 6.31 6.26 4.59
C ALA A 75 7.64 5.47 4.62
N ASP A 76 7.68 4.39 5.39
CA ASP A 76 8.91 3.62 5.62
C ASP A 76 9.16 2.60 4.51
N LEU A 77 8.13 1.84 4.14
CA LEU A 77 8.25 0.68 3.24
C LEU A 77 7.79 0.94 1.82
N GLY A 78 7.11 2.05 1.52
CA GLY A 78 6.67 2.40 0.16
C GLY A 78 5.43 1.64 -0.31
N PHE A 79 4.66 1.08 0.60
CA PHE A 79 3.34 0.49 0.33
C PHE A 79 2.56 0.34 1.64
N ARG A 80 1.27 0.04 1.56
CA ARG A 80 0.47 -0.43 2.71
C ARG A 80 -0.65 -1.37 2.29
N ILE A 81 -1.03 -2.29 3.16
CA ILE A 81 -2.17 -3.18 2.93
C ILE A 81 -3.45 -2.41 3.28
N GLU A 82 -4.30 -2.15 2.29
CA GLU A 82 -5.55 -1.39 2.48
C GLU A 82 -6.70 -2.32 2.93
N ALA A 83 -6.78 -3.52 2.36
CA ALA A 83 -7.86 -4.45 2.63
C ALA A 83 -7.44 -5.90 2.40
N ILE A 84 -8.07 -6.81 3.15
CA ILE A 84 -8.01 -8.25 2.95
C ILE A 84 -9.43 -8.80 2.96
N ARG A 85 -9.77 -9.66 1.99
CA ARG A 85 -11.01 -10.44 1.98
C ARG A 85 -10.65 -11.90 1.88
N MET A 86 -10.92 -12.67 2.94
CA MET A 86 -10.81 -14.12 2.87
C MET A 86 -12.08 -14.70 2.22
N SER A 87 -11.94 -15.84 1.54
CA SER A 87 -13.07 -16.63 1.05
C SER A 87 -14.05 -16.89 2.19
N GLY A 88 -15.34 -16.65 1.93
CA GLY A 88 -16.42 -16.79 2.91
C GLY A 88 -16.47 -15.75 4.04
N GLU A 89 -15.54 -14.80 4.12
CA GLU A 89 -15.45 -13.79 5.19
C GLU A 89 -15.71 -12.37 4.63
N PRO A 90 -16.25 -11.43 5.45
CA PRO A 90 -16.35 -10.03 5.04
C PRO A 90 -14.96 -9.40 4.89
N PRO A 91 -14.81 -8.32 4.08
CA PRO A 91 -13.54 -7.61 3.97
C PRO A 91 -13.09 -7.02 5.32
N ASN A 92 -11.83 -7.25 5.66
CA ASN A 92 -11.14 -6.61 6.77
C ASN A 92 -10.33 -5.41 6.26
N THR A 93 -10.71 -4.21 6.70
CA THR A 93 -10.02 -2.95 6.42
C THR A 93 -9.36 -2.33 7.65
N ASN A 94 -9.34 -3.04 8.79
CA ASN A 94 -8.71 -2.57 10.03
C ASN A 94 -7.20 -2.82 10.04
N LEU A 95 -6.50 -2.28 9.04
CA LEU A 95 -5.06 -2.45 8.81
C LEU A 95 -4.32 -1.09 8.85
N LYS A 96 -5.01 -0.05 9.31
CA LYS A 96 -4.53 1.34 9.25
C LYS A 96 -3.24 1.59 10.03
N LYS A 97 -2.97 0.76 11.05
CA LYS A 97 -1.78 0.81 11.93
C LYS A 97 -0.77 -0.32 11.65
N THR A 98 -0.93 -1.06 10.55
CA THR A 98 0.09 -2.01 10.09
C THR A 98 1.24 -1.21 9.46
N LYS A 99 2.33 -1.05 10.22
CA LYS A 99 3.43 -0.13 9.91
C LYS A 99 4.77 -0.81 9.73
N THR A 100 5.15 -1.69 10.67
CA THR A 100 6.49 -2.28 10.67
C THR A 100 6.61 -3.45 9.71
N ARG A 101 7.83 -3.80 9.30
CA ARG A 101 8.11 -4.98 8.47
C ARG A 101 7.55 -6.26 9.11
N ASP A 102 7.70 -6.41 10.43
CA ASP A 102 7.19 -7.56 11.17
C ASP A 102 5.67 -7.63 11.16
N GLN A 103 4.98 -6.51 11.39
CA GLN A 103 3.52 -6.46 11.31
C GLN A 103 3.02 -6.81 9.90
N VAL A 104 3.66 -6.28 8.85
CA VAL A 104 3.32 -6.64 7.47
C VAL A 104 3.56 -8.13 7.21
N ALA A 105 4.69 -8.69 7.64
CA ALA A 105 5.00 -10.10 7.51
C ALA A 105 3.96 -11.00 8.21
N GLN A 106 3.52 -10.61 9.41
CA GLN A 106 2.44 -11.31 10.13
C GLN A 106 1.12 -11.28 9.34
N VAL A 107 0.77 -10.15 8.73
CA VAL A 107 -0.43 -10.03 7.91
C VAL A 107 -0.33 -10.92 6.66
N VAL A 108 0.81 -10.93 5.98
CA VAL A 108 1.07 -11.83 4.83
C VAL A 108 0.97 -13.30 5.24
N MET A 109 1.57 -13.69 6.36
CA MET A 109 1.48 -15.05 6.90
C MET A 109 0.03 -15.46 7.17
N LYS A 110 -0.74 -14.59 7.84
CA LYS A 110 -2.16 -14.83 8.15
C LYS A 110 -2.99 -14.95 6.87
N PHE A 111 -2.75 -14.09 5.89
CA PHE A 111 -3.46 -14.12 4.61
C PHE A 111 -3.27 -15.45 3.87
N PHE A 112 -2.07 -16.01 3.85
CA PHE A 112 -1.80 -17.28 3.17
C PHE A 112 -2.15 -18.53 4.01
N LYS A 113 -2.56 -18.39 5.28
CA LYS A 113 -2.98 -19.51 6.17
C LYS A 113 -2.00 -20.73 6.11
N GLY A 114 -0.69 -20.48 6.00
CA GLY A 114 0.35 -21.51 5.93
C GLY A 114 0.56 -22.19 4.57
N ARG A 115 -0.14 -21.77 3.50
CA ARG A 115 0.00 -22.29 2.13
C ARG A 115 1.29 -21.80 1.47
N ARG A 116 2.41 -22.47 1.79
CA ARG A 116 3.76 -22.08 1.35
C ARG A 116 3.93 -22.09 -0.17
N GLU A 117 3.26 -23.01 -0.85
CA GLU A 117 3.25 -23.11 -2.31
C GLU A 117 2.66 -21.84 -2.95
N LYS A 118 1.53 -21.35 -2.41
CA LYS A 118 0.86 -20.13 -2.90
C LYS A 118 1.72 -18.90 -2.65
N LEU A 119 2.35 -18.83 -1.48
CA LEU A 119 3.27 -17.75 -1.13
C LEU A 119 4.52 -17.74 -2.04
N ALA A 120 5.08 -18.91 -2.36
CA ALA A 120 6.20 -19.03 -3.29
C ALA A 120 5.80 -18.61 -4.71
N SER A 121 4.60 -18.99 -5.18
CA SER A 121 4.06 -18.51 -6.46
C SER A 121 3.88 -16.98 -6.49
N LEU A 122 3.38 -16.38 -5.39
CA LEU A 122 3.31 -14.92 -5.27
C LEU A 122 4.70 -14.29 -5.39
N LEU A 123 5.69 -14.82 -4.68
CA LEU A 123 7.05 -14.29 -4.72
C LEU A 123 7.63 -14.27 -6.13
N THR A 124 7.48 -15.38 -6.88
CA THR A 124 7.88 -15.45 -8.28
C THR A 124 7.16 -14.39 -9.11
N ARG A 125 5.83 -14.29 -8.95
CA ARG A 125 5.01 -13.31 -9.66
C ARG A 125 5.43 -11.86 -9.37
N LEU A 126 5.75 -11.52 -8.14
CA LEU A 126 6.20 -10.17 -7.78
C LEU A 126 7.55 -9.83 -8.41
N LYS A 127 8.48 -10.79 -8.48
CA LYS A 127 9.78 -10.62 -9.17
C LYS A 127 9.59 -10.40 -10.67
N GLU A 128 8.69 -11.13 -11.31
CA GLU A 128 8.33 -10.92 -12.73
C GLU A 128 7.70 -9.54 -12.96
N ILE A 129 6.80 -9.11 -12.07
CA ILE A 129 6.18 -7.78 -12.15
C ILE A 129 7.26 -6.69 -12.07
N ARG A 130 8.18 -6.80 -11.12
CA ARG A 130 9.29 -5.86 -10.97
C ARG A 130 10.12 -5.76 -12.25
N GLU A 131 10.55 -6.89 -12.81
CA GLU A 131 11.32 -6.92 -14.05
C GLU A 131 10.57 -6.27 -15.21
N LYS A 132 9.26 -6.53 -15.34
CA LYS A 132 8.43 -5.89 -16.37
C LYS A 132 8.31 -4.39 -16.17
N PHE A 133 8.17 -3.92 -14.93
CA PHE A 133 8.07 -2.50 -14.63
C PHE A 133 9.39 -1.77 -14.89
N GLU A 134 10.53 -2.35 -14.52
CA GLU A 134 11.87 -1.81 -14.78
C GLU A 134 12.17 -1.65 -16.28
N ASN A 135 11.60 -2.50 -17.12
CA ASN A 135 11.76 -2.45 -18.57
C ASN A 135 10.64 -1.67 -19.28
N SER A 136 9.61 -1.24 -18.56
CA SER A 136 8.46 -0.56 -19.14
C SER A 136 8.73 0.92 -19.38
N LYS A 137 8.60 1.35 -20.63
CA LYS A 137 8.62 2.78 -20.99
C LYS A 137 7.46 3.53 -20.32
N PHE A 138 6.28 2.90 -20.20
CA PHE A 138 5.15 3.51 -19.51
C PHE A 138 5.53 3.86 -18.08
N PHE A 139 6.12 2.92 -17.34
CA PHE A 139 6.48 3.14 -15.94
C PHE A 139 7.46 4.31 -15.80
N LYS A 140 8.58 4.28 -16.54
CA LYS A 140 9.61 5.32 -16.52
C LYS A 140 9.09 6.73 -16.84
N ASP A 141 7.98 6.83 -17.55
CA ASP A 141 7.45 8.08 -18.08
C ASP A 141 6.20 8.55 -17.33
N HIS A 142 5.77 7.86 -16.28
CA HIS A 142 4.58 8.22 -15.51
C HIS A 142 4.85 8.25 -14.02
N GLU A 143 4.36 9.30 -13.35
CA GLU A 143 4.20 9.30 -11.90
C GLU A 143 3.02 8.39 -11.54
N ILE A 144 3.28 7.33 -10.78
CA ILE A 144 2.32 6.27 -10.47
C ILE A 144 1.76 6.47 -9.07
N ILE A 145 0.73 7.31 -8.94
CA ILE A 145 0.13 7.63 -7.63
C ILE A 145 -1.21 6.93 -7.43
N GLY A 146 -1.43 6.42 -6.21
CA GLY A 146 -2.73 5.92 -5.75
C GLY A 146 -3.14 4.56 -6.31
N SER A 147 -2.30 3.92 -7.12
CA SER A 147 -2.51 2.57 -7.64
C SER A 147 -2.20 1.49 -6.60
N SER A 148 -2.66 0.29 -6.90
CA SER A 148 -2.53 -0.87 -6.02
C SER A 148 -2.00 -2.09 -6.75
N LEU A 149 -1.37 -2.99 -5.99
CA LEU A 149 -1.23 -4.40 -6.35
C LEU A 149 -2.38 -5.20 -5.71
N LEU A 150 -3.23 -5.79 -6.55
CA LEU A 150 -4.28 -6.71 -6.15
C LEU A 150 -3.74 -8.14 -6.19
N ILE A 151 -3.52 -8.72 -5.02
CA ILE A 151 -3.07 -10.10 -4.85
C ILE A 151 -4.29 -10.99 -4.67
N MET A 152 -4.35 -12.09 -5.41
CA MET A 152 -5.43 -13.06 -5.29
C MET A 152 -4.90 -14.48 -5.29
N TYR A 153 -5.50 -15.34 -4.48
CA TYR A 153 -5.27 -16.77 -4.54
C TYR A 153 -6.54 -17.56 -4.22
N ASP A 154 -6.67 -18.71 -4.88
CA ASP A 154 -7.68 -19.73 -4.61
C ASP A 154 -7.01 -21.09 -4.40
N HIS A 155 -7.82 -22.16 -4.47
CA HIS A 155 -7.33 -23.53 -4.37
C HIS A 155 -6.24 -23.85 -5.42
N ASP A 156 -6.30 -23.29 -6.62
CA ASP A 156 -5.51 -23.72 -7.77
C ASP A 156 -4.37 -22.76 -8.09
N LYS A 157 -4.59 -21.45 -8.01
CA LYS A 157 -3.62 -20.43 -8.43
C LYS A 157 -3.42 -19.30 -7.42
N THR A 158 -2.30 -18.59 -7.61
CA THR A 158 -1.97 -17.32 -6.99
C THR A 158 -1.47 -16.37 -8.07
N SER A 159 -1.88 -15.12 -8.03
CA SER A 159 -1.32 -14.09 -8.93
C SER A 159 -1.52 -12.69 -8.34
N ALA A 160 -0.91 -11.71 -9.00
CA ALA A 160 -1.00 -10.29 -8.68
C ALA A 160 -1.14 -9.46 -9.96
N TRP A 161 -1.93 -8.39 -9.85
CA TRP A 161 -2.16 -7.40 -10.90
C TRP A 161 -2.01 -5.99 -10.34
N MET A 162 -1.58 -5.08 -11.20
CA MET A 162 -1.65 -3.66 -10.90
C MET A 162 -3.00 -3.11 -11.33
N ILE A 163 -3.64 -2.34 -10.47
CA ILE A 163 -4.96 -1.74 -10.66
C ILE A 163 -4.94 -0.25 -10.29
N ASP A 164 -6.05 0.46 -10.56
CA ASP A 164 -6.30 1.84 -10.13
C ASP A 164 -5.31 2.89 -10.65
N PHE A 165 -5.32 3.10 -11.97
CA PHE A 165 -4.47 4.07 -12.66
C PHE A 165 -5.05 5.51 -12.72
N ALA A 166 -6.11 5.81 -11.97
CA ALA A 166 -6.84 7.08 -12.09
C ALA A 166 -5.99 8.33 -11.78
N LYS A 167 -4.94 8.17 -10.98
CA LYS A 167 -3.95 9.23 -10.66
C LYS A 167 -2.55 8.90 -11.21
N THR A 168 -2.47 7.98 -12.17
CA THR A 168 -1.23 7.75 -12.92
C THR A 168 -1.14 8.78 -14.04
N ILE A 169 -0.15 9.66 -13.97
CA ILE A 169 -0.02 10.78 -14.90
C ILE A 169 1.35 10.76 -15.59
N PRO A 170 1.45 11.11 -16.88
CA PRO A 170 2.73 11.24 -17.54
C PRO A 170 3.54 12.38 -16.89
N VAL A 171 4.85 12.21 -16.79
CA VAL A 171 5.76 13.29 -16.41
C VAL A 171 6.27 14.03 -17.65
N ASP A 172 6.29 15.35 -17.59
CA ASP A 172 6.73 16.20 -18.70
C ASP A 172 8.27 16.23 -18.86
N ASN A 173 8.73 16.87 -19.94
CA ASN A 173 10.13 17.32 -20.12
C ASN A 173 11.21 16.23 -20.22
N GLY A 174 10.84 15.01 -20.62
CA GLY A 174 11.83 13.93 -20.82
C GLY A 174 12.43 13.40 -19.52
N LEU A 175 11.85 13.76 -18.37
CA LEU A 175 12.15 13.15 -17.08
C LEU A 175 11.91 11.64 -17.16
N LYS A 176 12.77 10.88 -16.49
CA LYS A 176 12.64 9.44 -16.31
C LYS A 176 12.67 9.15 -14.83
N LEU A 177 11.63 8.48 -14.34
CA LEU A 177 11.54 8.06 -12.95
C LEU A 177 12.21 6.71 -12.79
N ASP A 178 12.95 6.55 -11.69
CA ASP A 178 13.49 5.26 -11.27
C ASP A 178 12.57 4.56 -10.25
N HIS A 179 11.58 5.28 -9.70
CA HIS A 179 10.58 4.84 -8.73
C HIS A 179 11.18 4.34 -7.41
N ARG A 180 12.40 4.76 -7.09
CA ARG A 180 13.20 4.34 -5.94
C ARG A 180 13.83 5.53 -5.22
N SER A 181 14.23 6.54 -5.97
CA SER A 181 14.81 7.77 -5.48
C SER A 181 13.84 8.49 -4.55
N PRO A 182 14.33 9.14 -3.47
CA PRO A 182 13.45 9.89 -2.59
C PRO A 182 12.71 11.01 -3.33
N TRP A 183 11.41 11.13 -3.06
CA TRP A 183 10.60 12.21 -3.61
C TRP A 183 11.07 13.58 -3.11
N ARG A 184 11.07 14.55 -4.02
CA ARG A 184 11.25 15.98 -3.79
C ARG A 184 10.35 16.73 -4.77
N ILE A 185 9.86 17.90 -4.35
CA ILE A 185 9.08 18.78 -5.24
C ILE A 185 9.85 18.98 -6.55
N GLY A 186 9.20 18.69 -7.69
CA GLY A 186 9.71 18.79 -9.04
C GLY A 186 10.36 17.54 -9.61
N ASN A 187 10.66 16.51 -8.80
CA ASN A 187 11.26 15.27 -9.31
C ASN A 187 10.25 14.16 -9.62
N HIS A 188 8.98 14.32 -9.22
CA HIS A 188 7.87 13.40 -9.49
C HIS A 188 8.02 11.95 -8.99
N GLU A 189 9.07 11.64 -8.22
CA GLU A 189 9.28 10.29 -7.70
C GLU A 189 8.11 9.85 -6.81
N ASP A 190 7.69 8.60 -6.97
CA ASP A 190 6.56 8.01 -6.24
C ASP A 190 7.03 6.93 -5.23
N GLY A 191 8.23 6.40 -5.41
CA GLY A 191 8.78 5.32 -4.59
C GLY A 191 8.13 3.96 -4.82
N TYR A 192 7.46 3.75 -5.96
CA TYR A 192 6.72 2.52 -6.25
C TYR A 192 7.61 1.28 -6.28
N LEU A 193 8.72 1.31 -7.03
CA LEU A 193 9.63 0.17 -7.14
C LEU A 193 10.39 -0.06 -5.84
N GLY A 194 10.72 1.00 -5.09
CA GLY A 194 11.23 0.86 -3.72
C GLY A 194 10.23 0.15 -2.79
N GLY A 195 8.93 0.44 -2.96
CA GLY A 195 7.83 -0.27 -2.33
C GLY A 195 7.79 -1.75 -2.68
N LEU A 196 7.85 -2.05 -3.98
CA LEU A 196 7.84 -3.42 -4.50
C LEU A 196 9.06 -4.22 -4.02
N ASP A 197 10.24 -3.60 -3.97
CA ASP A 197 11.46 -4.22 -3.44
C ASP A 197 11.29 -4.63 -1.98
N ASN A 198 10.75 -3.73 -1.13
CA ASN A 198 10.46 -4.04 0.26
C ASN A 198 9.42 -5.17 0.40
N LEU A 199 8.35 -5.15 -0.41
CA LEU A 199 7.34 -6.20 -0.40
C LEU A 199 7.93 -7.56 -0.78
N ILE A 200 8.75 -7.62 -1.84
CA ILE A 200 9.46 -8.83 -2.26
C ILE A 200 10.36 -9.34 -1.14
N MET A 201 11.11 -8.45 -0.47
CA MET A 201 11.98 -8.84 0.65
C MET A 201 11.19 -9.45 1.82
N ILE A 202 10.04 -8.87 2.16
CA ILE A 202 9.18 -9.39 3.23
C ILE A 202 8.61 -10.75 2.86
N VAL A 203 8.02 -10.88 1.66
CA VAL A 203 7.47 -12.15 1.17
C VAL A 203 8.55 -13.22 1.11
N GLN A 204 9.75 -12.90 0.61
CA GLN A 204 10.90 -13.82 0.61
C GLN A 204 11.26 -14.26 2.03
N GLY A 205 11.33 -13.33 2.99
CA GLY A 205 11.60 -13.67 4.39
C GLY A 205 10.59 -14.66 4.97
N VAL A 206 9.31 -14.48 4.66
CA VAL A 206 8.25 -15.42 5.08
C VAL A 206 8.40 -16.78 4.38
N VAL A 207 8.70 -16.81 3.07
CA VAL A 207 8.97 -18.05 2.32
C VAL A 207 10.14 -18.82 2.93
N ASP A 208 11.19 -18.11 3.34
CA ASP A 208 12.39 -18.68 3.96
C ASP A 208 12.16 -19.14 5.41
N GLY A 209 10.95 -18.92 5.96
CA GLY A 209 10.59 -19.31 7.32
C GLY A 209 11.12 -18.40 8.41
N LYS A 210 11.54 -17.17 8.09
CA LYS A 210 11.89 -16.16 9.11
C LYS A 210 10.62 -15.79 9.86
N GLN A 211 10.60 -16.04 11.17
CA GLN A 211 9.51 -15.58 11.99
C GLN A 211 9.64 -14.07 12.24
N PRO A 212 8.57 -13.28 12.03
CA PRO A 212 8.58 -11.89 12.42
C PRO A 212 8.78 -11.78 13.94
N VAL A 213 9.50 -10.76 14.37
CA VAL A 213 9.60 -10.48 15.81
C VAL A 213 8.20 -10.17 16.31
N ILE A 214 7.69 -10.99 17.22
CA ILE A 214 6.43 -10.70 17.91
C ILE A 214 6.76 -9.58 18.89
N LEU A 215 6.50 -8.34 18.49
CA LEU A 215 6.35 -7.27 19.46
C LEU A 215 5.02 -7.55 20.17
N GLU A 216 5.10 -8.11 21.38
CA GLU A 216 3.98 -8.03 22.32
C GLU A 216 3.71 -6.54 22.54
N ASP A 217 2.61 -6.05 21.98
CA ASP A 217 1.76 -4.95 22.48
C ASP A 217 0.89 -4.40 21.34
N ILE A 218 -0.29 -5.01 21.17
CA ILE A 218 -1.47 -4.26 20.74
C ILE A 218 -2.32 -4.19 22.00
N PRO A 219 -2.49 -3.01 22.64
CA PRO A 219 -3.47 -2.86 23.69
C PRO A 219 -4.82 -3.31 23.13
N LYS A 220 -5.44 -4.28 23.82
CA LYS A 220 -6.88 -4.48 23.64
C LYS A 220 -7.51 -3.17 24.11
N GLU A 221 -8.11 -2.42 23.21
CA GLU A 221 -9.06 -1.38 23.63
C GLU A 221 -10.15 -2.10 24.45
N GLU A 222 -10.19 -1.79 25.74
CA GLU A 222 -11.28 -2.19 26.62
C GLU A 222 -12.57 -1.55 26.09
N SER A 223 -13.63 -2.36 26.14
CA SER A 223 -15.01 -2.08 25.71
C SER A 223 -15.62 -0.84 26.33
#